data_AF-A0A0L6U8F4-F1
#
_entry.id   AF-A0A0L6U8F4-F1
#
_cell.length_a   1.000
_cell.length_b   1.000
_cell.length_c   1.000
_cell.angle_alpha   90.00
_cell.angle_beta   90.00
_cell.angle_gamma   90.00
#
_symmetry.space_group_name_H-M   'P 1'
#
loop_
_entity.id
_entity.type
_entity.pdbx_description
1 polymer ?
#
loop_
_entity_poly.entity_id
_entity_poly.type
_entity_poly.pdbx_seq_one_letter_code
_entity_poly.pdbx_strand_id
1 'polypeptide(L)' 'MSSTMKLYALDDFSMYLMPKQVVSECPPCQSDTLPSVFEDDDETEPSQEAFALAY' A
#
# COMPACT_ATOMS: atom_id res chain seq x y z
N MET A 1 -24.80 6.93 15.61
CA MET A 1 -24.67 5.46 15.72
C MET A 1 -24.09 5.15 17.10
N SER A 2 -24.88 4.59 18.02
CA SER A 2 -24.37 4.17 19.32
C SER A 2 -23.78 2.77 19.17
N SER A 3 -22.47 2.63 19.35
CA SER A 3 -21.82 1.31 19.36
C SER A 3 -21.83 0.77 20.78
N THR A 4 -22.55 -0.32 21.03
CA THR A 4 -22.56 -0.99 22.33
C THR A 4 -21.29 -1.84 22.45
N MET A 5 -20.26 -1.30 23.12
CA MET A 5 -19.04 -2.04 23.43
C MET A 5 -19.33 -3.07 24.54
N LYS A 6 -19.12 -4.36 24.24
CA LYS A 6 -19.19 -5.43 25.24
C LYS A 6 -17.86 -5.51 25.98
N LEU A 7 -17.88 -5.13 27.26
CA LEU A 7 -16.78 -5.30 28.19
C LEU A 7 -17.00 -6.60 28.98
N TYR A 8 -15.98 -7.45 28.99
CA TYR A 8 -15.94 -8.68 29.77
C TYR A 8 -14.94 -8.49 30.90
N ALA A 9 -15.42 -8.63 32.13
CA ALA A 9 -14.55 -8.62 33.31
C ALA A 9 -13.83 -9.97 33.41
N LEU A 10 -12.50 -9.91 33.42
CA LEU A 10 -11.60 -10.97 33.88
C LEU A 10 -10.97 -10.45 35.17
N ASP A 11 -10.62 -11.33 36.12
CA ASP A 11 -10.20 -11.00 37.50
C ASP A 11 -9.74 -9.54 37.70
N ASP A 12 -8.55 -9.17 37.23
CA ASP A 12 -7.99 -7.81 37.31
C ASP A 12 -7.93 -7.06 35.98
N PHE A 13 -8.51 -7.60 34.90
CA PHE A 13 -8.42 -7.04 33.54
C PHE A 13 -9.76 -6.98 32.84
N SER A 14 -10.01 -5.92 32.07
CA SER A 14 -11.19 -5.84 31.21
C SER A 14 -10.82 -6.12 29.77
N MET A 15 -11.50 -7.07 29.14
CA MET A 15 -11.39 -7.32 27.70
C MET A 15 -12.57 -6.67 26.99
N TYR A 16 -12.29 -5.89 25.95
CA TYR A 16 -13.32 -5.45 25.01
C TYR A 16 -13.21 -6.27 23.74
N LEU A 17 -14.34 -6.80 23.27
CA LEU A 17 -14.40 -7.45 21.96
C LEU A 17 -14.75 -6.40 20.93
N MET A 18 -13.84 -6.15 19.98
CA MET A 18 -14.17 -5.35 18.82
C MET A 18 -15.23 -6.12 18.02
N PRO A 19 -16.42 -5.53 17.75
CA PRO A 19 -17.38 -6.16 16.88
C PRO A 19 -16.70 -6.53 15.56
N LYS A 20 -16.97 -7.75 15.08
CA LYS A 20 -16.47 -8.17 13.77
C LYS A 20 -17.02 -7.16 12.76
N GLN A 21 -16.15 -6.29 12.27
CA GLN A 21 -16.54 -5.32 11.27
C GLN A 21 -16.95 -6.12 10.04
N VAL A 22 -18.18 -5.90 9.56
CA VAL A 22 -18.51 -6.30 8.19
C VAL A 22 -17.46 -5.57 7.37
N VAL A 23 -16.60 -6.34 6.70
CA VAL A 23 -15.58 -5.77 5.82
C VAL A 23 -16.39 -4.98 4.79
N SER A 24 -16.39 -3.66 4.93
CA SER A 24 -16.90 -2.79 3.87
C SER A 24 -16.12 -3.19 2.63
N GLU A 25 -16.81 -3.43 1.52
CA GLU A 25 -16.17 -3.82 0.25
C GLU A 25 -14.93 -2.94 0.06
N CYS A 26 -13.75 -3.53 0.22
CA CYS A 26 -12.52 -2.80 -0.01
C CYS A 26 -12.55 -2.42 -1.49
N PRO A 27 -12.33 -1.15 -1.85
CA PRO A 27 -12.21 -0.80 -3.25
C PRO A 27 -11.13 -1.69 -3.87
N PRO A 28 -11.27 -2.09 -5.15
CA PRO A 28 -10.28 -2.90 -5.82
C PRO A 28 -8.88 -2.31 -5.62
N CYS A 29 -7.92 -3.13 -5.21
CA CYS A 29 -6.54 -2.69 -5.08
C CYS A 29 -6.05 -2.16 -6.44
N GLN A 30 -5.64 -0.89 -6.50
CA GLN A 30 -5.20 -0.25 -7.74
C GLN A 30 -3.75 -0.60 -8.12
N SER A 31 -3.25 -1.76 -7.69
CA SER A 31 -1.85 -2.18 -7.91
C SER A 31 -1.47 -2.15 -9.39
N ASP A 32 -2.42 -2.46 -10.27
CA ASP A 32 -2.18 -2.60 -11.71
C ASP A 32 -2.23 -1.26 -12.46
N THR A 33 -2.68 -0.19 -11.81
CA THR A 33 -2.77 1.17 -12.39
C THR A 33 -1.66 2.09 -11.90
N LEU A 34 -0.95 1.72 -10.83
CA LEU A 34 0.13 2.53 -10.31
C LEU A 34 1.36 2.41 -11.22
N PRO A 35 1.92 3.52 -11.72
CA PRO A 35 3.17 3.50 -12.46
C PRO A 35 4.28 2.92 -11.58
N SER A 36 5.24 2.21 -12.20
CA SER A 36 6.42 1.70 -11.50
C SER A 36 7.10 2.83 -10.73
N VAL A 37 7.31 2.62 -9.43
CA VAL A 37 7.99 3.60 -8.54
C VAL A 37 9.51 3.59 -8.78
N PHE A 38 10.02 2.59 -9.48
CA PHE A 38 11.42 2.56 -9.89
C PHE A 38 11.55 3.36 -11.18
N GLU A 39 12.50 4.29 -11.20
CA GLU A 39 12.96 4.92 -12.43
C GLU A 39 13.32 3.80 -13.40
N ASP A 40 12.68 3.76 -14.56
CA ASP A 40 13.23 3.02 -15.70
C ASP A 40 14.57 3.70 -15.97
N ASP A 41 15.63 3.15 -15.38
CA ASP A 41 17.01 3.50 -15.71
C ASP A 41 17.19 3.05 -17.15
N ASP A 42 16.74 3.92 -18.04
CA ASP A 42 16.99 3.88 -19.47
C ASP A 42 18.49 4.07 -19.57
N GLU A 43 19.23 2.97 -19.38
CA GLU A 43 20.63 2.78 -19.70
C GLU A 43 20.77 3.29 -21.13
N THR A 44 21.05 4.60 -21.22
CA THR A 44 21.15 5.32 -22.47
C THR A 44 22.42 4.81 -23.09
N GLU A 45 22.32 3.70 -23.82
CA GLU A 45 23.36 3.25 -24.72
C GLU A 45 23.77 4.46 -25.54
N PRO A 46 25.04 4.93 -25.44
CA PRO A 46 25.44 6.17 -26.04
C PRO A 46 25.16 6.10 -27.54
N SER A 47 24.25 6.95 -28.01
CA SER A 47 23.95 7.05 -29.42
C SER A 47 25.26 7.23 -30.21
N GLN A 48 25.39 6.53 -31.33
CA GLN A 48 26.62 6.52 -32.16
C GLN A 48 27.11 7.93 -32.54
N GLU A 49 26.24 8.93 -32.46
CA GLU A 49 26.54 10.35 -32.67
C GLU A 49 27.48 10.94 -31.59
N ALA A 50 27.38 10.48 -30.34
CA ALA A 50 28.28 10.90 -29.25
C ALA A 50 29.71 10.37 -29.44
N PHE A 51 29.87 9.23 -30.11
CA PHE A 51 31.19 8.65 -30.41
C PHE A 51 31.89 9.40 -31.55
N ALA A 52 31.13 9.98 -32.49
CA ALA A 52 31.67 10.73 -33.62
C ALA A 52 32.17 12.14 -33.26
N LEU A 53 31.71 12.71 -32.15
CA LEU A 53 32.17 14.02 -31.64
C LEU A 53 33.36 13.91 -30.66
N ALA A 54 33.78 12.69 -30.32
CA ALA A 54 34.88 12.42 -29.40
C ALA A 54 36.24 12.21 -30.09
N TYR A 55 36.32 12.39 -31.42
CA TYR A 55 37.55 12.35 -32.22
C TYR A 55 37.74 13.62 -33.04
#